data_AF-A0A672FQ55-F1
#
_entry.id   AF-A0A672FQ55-F1
#
_cell.length_a   1.000
_cell.length_b   1.000
_cell.length_c   1.000
_cell.angle_alpha   90.00
_cell.angle_beta   90.00
_cell.angle_gamma   90.00
#
_symmetry.space_group_name_H-M   'P 1'
#
loop_
_entity.id
_entity.type
_entity.pdbx_description
1 polymer ?
#
loop_
_entity_poly.entity_id
_entity_poly.type
_entity_poly.pdbx_seq_one_letter_code
_entity_poly.pdbx_strand_id
1 'polypeptide(L)'
;MFDTPDLDRFIIFFIYLFIFNRIKPVFCCDTAETLLSPDFEPSLPVSEKSNPLTRDLDRASPGRIVQMLQACDAQMFQEDSGGIYQRLLSEGVVKTVMEVAKRVEIILKGPEEGAIVLSGCGTSGRLAFLAAVIVALRKLTNQIRGKLSSWMFFCCQSVFILFVCEGKKQVLFIGISCGLSAPFVAGQLDFCLRRPEVYTPVLIGFNPATQARSDPIPGCSFTFLSVVRRLQERAETRDAFLLNPAVGPEAVSGSSRMKGGSATKILLEAVLSAAHAAAFSGVLQHMRTYEEAFQRTYTHRLLTVCVCVCVCVCVCVCVCVCVCVCACVCVDYKDIRGFINGGYSSLNNNEGPLSDLGPEFLISHEDFLRLVLPGLTDRDTVVLLYSDADNLSQVVATARRVREKTRGVHDAVHQLYFSLSLSLCLSLYQQWELSTKLVLNAVSTGAHVLKGKVFRNYMVDVQVTNSKLYGRAARLLQTFSLKTSKKKNAQIWIFYSVCSLIKWTDVQNAMLSFHLLIKNRKKL
;
A
#
# COMPACT_ATOMS: atom_id res chain seq x y z
N MET A 1 -45.87 24.78 -8.84
CA MET A 1 -46.50 23.46 -9.07
C MET A 1 -45.76 22.78 -10.19
N PHE A 2 -44.79 21.93 -9.85
CA PHE A 2 -44.37 20.71 -10.55
C PHE A 2 -43.27 20.12 -9.68
N ASP A 3 -43.73 19.42 -8.65
CA ASP A 3 -42.94 18.51 -7.83
C ASP A 3 -42.41 17.39 -8.73
N THR A 4 -41.08 17.20 -8.72
CA THR A 4 -40.46 15.96 -9.15
C THR A 4 -40.18 15.13 -7.90
N PRO A 5 -40.81 13.95 -7.73
CA PRO A 5 -40.65 13.15 -6.53
C PRO A 5 -39.31 12.42 -6.49
N ASP A 6 -38.81 12.30 -5.27
CA ASP A 6 -37.64 11.53 -4.83
C ASP A 6 -37.52 10.17 -5.53
N LEU A 7 -36.35 9.96 -6.14
CA LEU A 7 -35.92 8.69 -6.72
C LEU A 7 -34.98 7.96 -5.73
N ASP A 8 -35.37 7.88 -4.46
CA ASP A 8 -34.69 7.09 -3.42
C ASP A 8 -35.63 5.98 -2.94
N ARG A 9 -35.67 4.83 -3.63
CA ARG A 9 -36.37 3.62 -3.15
C ARG A 9 -35.71 2.30 -3.58
N PHE A 10 -35.22 1.60 -2.55
CA PHE A 10 -35.26 0.14 -2.30
C PHE A 10 -34.50 -0.85 -3.22
N ILE A 11 -33.64 -1.66 -2.60
CA ILE A 11 -33.62 -3.12 -2.82
C ILE A 11 -33.48 -3.83 -1.46
N ILE A 12 -34.52 -4.58 -1.10
CA ILE A 12 -34.54 -5.64 -0.07
C ILE A 12 -34.30 -6.97 -0.79
N PHE A 13 -33.45 -7.85 -0.26
CA PHE A 13 -33.62 -9.31 -0.41
C PHE A 13 -33.10 -10.04 0.85
N PHE A 14 -34.01 -10.70 1.55
CA PHE A 14 -33.73 -11.92 2.30
C PHE A 14 -34.04 -13.09 1.36
N ILE A 15 -33.17 -14.10 1.25
CA ILE A 15 -33.49 -15.49 0.93
C ILE A 15 -32.30 -16.38 1.38
N TYR A 16 -32.62 -17.38 2.20
CA TYR A 16 -31.83 -18.59 2.44
C TYR A 16 -31.84 -19.47 1.17
N LEU A 17 -30.68 -19.96 0.69
CA LEU A 17 -30.50 -21.38 0.36
C LEU A 17 -29.04 -21.72 -0.01
N PHE A 18 -28.72 -22.98 0.31
CA PHE A 18 -27.53 -23.75 -0.01
C PHE A 18 -27.30 -23.96 -1.53
N ILE A 19 -26.10 -24.46 -1.86
CA ILE A 19 -25.61 -24.98 -3.15
C ILE A 19 -25.02 -23.94 -4.12
N PHE A 20 -23.69 -23.74 -4.01
CA PHE A 20 -22.81 -23.73 -5.19
C PHE A 20 -21.46 -24.34 -4.78
N ASN A 21 -21.36 -25.65 -4.93
CA ASN A 21 -20.10 -26.37 -4.96
C ASN A 21 -19.57 -26.32 -6.41
N ARG A 22 -18.26 -26.07 -6.55
CA ARG A 22 -17.47 -26.12 -7.80
C ARG A 22 -17.81 -25.10 -8.90
N ILE A 23 -17.30 -23.88 -8.75
CA ILE A 23 -16.94 -23.06 -9.92
C ILE A 23 -15.42 -23.16 -10.06
N LYS A 24 -14.94 -23.97 -11.02
CA LYS A 24 -13.60 -23.76 -11.57
C LYS A 24 -13.64 -22.40 -12.27
N PRO A 25 -12.70 -21.48 -12.03
CA PRO A 25 -12.67 -20.22 -12.76
C PRO A 25 -12.39 -20.50 -14.24
N VAL A 26 -13.43 -20.52 -15.07
CA VAL A 26 -13.29 -20.40 -16.51
C VAL A 26 -13.23 -18.91 -16.80
N PHE A 27 -12.03 -18.34 -16.74
CA PHE A 27 -11.75 -17.03 -17.33
C PHE A 27 -10.92 -17.27 -18.59
N CYS A 28 -11.44 -16.84 -19.73
CA CYS A 28 -10.64 -16.62 -20.92
C CYS A 28 -9.71 -15.43 -20.61
N CYS A 29 -8.58 -15.73 -19.98
CA CYS A 29 -7.59 -14.74 -19.59
C CYS A 29 -6.77 -14.35 -20.83
N ASP A 30 -6.76 -13.06 -21.19
CA ASP A 30 -5.56 -12.53 -21.83
C ASP A 30 -4.38 -12.88 -20.90
N THR A 31 -3.44 -13.67 -21.41
CA THR A 31 -2.27 -14.10 -20.62
C THR A 31 -1.56 -12.86 -20.07
N ALA A 32 -1.09 -12.89 -18.83
CA ALA A 32 -0.40 -11.73 -18.26
C ALA A 32 0.90 -11.36 -19.01
N GLU A 33 1.37 -12.19 -19.94
CA GLU A 33 2.40 -11.85 -20.92
C GLU A 33 1.94 -10.76 -21.89
N THR A 34 0.69 -10.80 -22.38
CA THR A 34 0.11 -9.76 -23.23
C THR A 34 0.04 -8.41 -22.52
N LEU A 35 -0.14 -8.42 -21.18
CA LEU A 35 -0.22 -7.20 -20.35
C LEU A 35 1.15 -6.59 -20.02
N LEU A 36 2.18 -7.44 -19.97
CA LEU A 36 3.57 -7.05 -19.80
C LEU A 36 4.27 -6.79 -21.13
N SER A 37 3.63 -7.14 -22.25
CA SER A 37 4.14 -6.88 -23.59
C SER A 37 4.46 -5.39 -23.76
N PRO A 38 5.61 -5.06 -24.39
CA PRO A 38 5.92 -3.70 -24.78
C PRO A 38 4.88 -3.10 -25.73
N ASP A 39 4.10 -3.91 -26.46
CA ASP A 39 3.15 -3.44 -27.48
C ASP A 39 1.80 -2.98 -26.92
N PHE A 40 1.44 -3.40 -25.71
CA PHE A 40 0.19 -2.98 -25.05
C PHE A 40 0.41 -1.69 -24.27
N GLU A 41 -0.21 -0.58 -24.70
CA GLU A 41 0.03 0.77 -24.15
C GLU A 41 1.54 1.09 -24.01
N PRO A 42 2.31 1.09 -25.12
CA PRO A 42 3.78 1.14 -25.13
C PRO A 42 4.36 2.39 -24.47
N SER A 43 3.60 3.49 -24.48
CA SER A 43 4.00 4.76 -23.89
C SER A 43 3.88 4.80 -22.36
N LEU A 44 3.37 3.73 -21.73
CA LEU A 44 3.08 3.69 -20.30
C LEU A 44 3.90 2.61 -19.57
N PRO A 45 4.45 2.93 -18.39
CA PRO A 45 4.97 1.89 -17.52
C PRO A 45 3.84 0.99 -17.01
N VAL A 46 4.12 -0.29 -16.74
CA VAL A 46 3.12 -1.30 -16.30
C VAL A 46 2.22 -0.78 -15.17
N SER A 47 2.79 -0.10 -14.16
CA SER A 47 2.06 0.45 -13.03
C SER A 47 1.01 1.52 -13.39
N GLU A 48 1.11 2.14 -14.56
CA GLU A 48 0.19 3.16 -15.07
C GLU A 48 -0.67 2.66 -16.24
N LYS A 49 -0.47 1.41 -16.71
CA LYS A 49 -1.32 0.81 -17.74
C LYS A 49 -2.73 0.52 -17.21
N SER A 50 -3.69 0.46 -18.12
CA SER A 50 -5.04 -0.07 -17.85
C SER A 50 -5.01 -1.58 -17.74
N ASN A 51 -5.68 -2.15 -16.74
CA ASN A 51 -5.85 -3.60 -16.66
C ASN A 51 -7.05 -4.05 -17.52
N PRO A 52 -6.87 -4.94 -18.52
CA PRO A 52 -7.97 -5.41 -19.37
C PRO A 52 -9.10 -6.11 -18.62
N LEU A 53 -8.80 -6.76 -17.48
CA LEU A 53 -9.80 -7.42 -16.64
C LEU A 53 -10.79 -6.43 -15.99
N THR A 54 -10.47 -5.13 -15.98
CA THR A 54 -11.25 -4.10 -15.29
C THR A 54 -11.72 -2.95 -16.17
N ARG A 55 -11.68 -3.06 -17.50
CA ARG A 55 -12.02 -1.94 -18.40
C ARG A 55 -13.44 -1.37 -18.20
N ASP A 56 -14.37 -2.17 -17.70
CA ASP A 56 -15.76 -1.84 -17.43
C ASP A 56 -16.08 -1.76 -15.93
N LEU A 57 -15.07 -1.56 -15.08
CA LEU A 57 -15.22 -1.52 -13.62
C LEU A 57 -16.23 -0.46 -13.16
N ASP A 58 -16.29 0.69 -13.83
CA ASP A 58 -17.23 1.79 -13.58
C ASP A 58 -18.70 1.44 -13.82
N ARG A 59 -19.00 0.32 -14.47
CA ARG A 59 -20.37 -0.16 -14.77
C ARG A 59 -20.73 -1.43 -14.02
N ALA A 60 -19.81 -1.95 -13.21
CA ALA A 60 -19.97 -3.23 -12.55
C ALA A 60 -20.86 -3.12 -11.29
N SER A 61 -21.67 -4.16 -11.04
CA SER A 61 -22.39 -4.32 -9.77
C SER A 61 -21.42 -4.60 -8.61
N PRO A 62 -21.81 -4.41 -7.34
CA PRO A 62 -20.92 -4.64 -6.19
C PRO A 62 -20.26 -6.03 -6.19
N GLY A 63 -21.02 -7.09 -6.45
CA GLY A 63 -20.48 -8.45 -6.54
C GLY A 63 -19.53 -8.62 -7.72
N ARG A 64 -19.80 -7.98 -8.86
CA ARG A 64 -18.93 -8.02 -10.03
C ARG A 64 -17.63 -7.25 -9.80
N ILE A 65 -17.68 -6.11 -9.11
CA ILE A 65 -16.50 -5.34 -8.68
C ILE A 65 -15.57 -6.26 -7.89
N VAL A 66 -16.07 -6.95 -6.86
CA VAL A 66 -15.26 -7.86 -6.03
C VAL A 66 -14.60 -8.96 -6.88
N GLN A 67 -15.34 -9.58 -7.80
CA GLN A 67 -14.80 -10.60 -8.71
C GLN A 67 -13.67 -10.05 -9.61
N MET A 68 -13.85 -8.83 -10.12
CA MET A 68 -12.84 -8.19 -10.96
C MET A 68 -11.58 -7.83 -10.16
N LEU A 69 -11.74 -7.33 -8.93
CA LEU A 69 -10.62 -7.07 -8.02
C LEU A 69 -9.89 -8.35 -7.62
N GLN A 70 -10.62 -9.42 -7.32
CA GLN A 70 -10.07 -10.75 -7.06
C GLN A 70 -9.22 -11.24 -8.25
N ALA A 71 -9.77 -11.16 -9.46
CA ALA A 71 -9.08 -11.60 -10.67
C ALA A 71 -7.82 -10.78 -10.92
N CYS A 72 -7.83 -9.47 -10.64
CA CYS A 72 -6.64 -8.63 -10.69
C CYS A 72 -5.60 -9.04 -9.65
N ASP A 73 -5.99 -9.16 -8.37
CA ASP A 73 -5.06 -9.52 -7.29
C ASP A 73 -4.44 -10.90 -7.50
N ALA A 74 -5.17 -11.86 -8.09
CA ALA A 74 -4.65 -13.17 -8.48
C ALA A 74 -3.45 -13.08 -9.45
N GLN A 75 -3.34 -12.01 -10.25
CA GLN A 75 -2.22 -11.81 -11.18
C GLN A 75 -0.86 -11.70 -10.45
N MET A 76 -0.84 -11.40 -9.15
CA MET A 76 0.39 -11.40 -8.36
C MET A 76 1.01 -12.80 -8.24
N PHE A 77 0.19 -13.85 -8.25
CA PHE A 77 0.58 -15.24 -7.96
C PHE A 77 0.66 -16.12 -9.21
N GLN A 78 0.52 -15.53 -10.40
CA GLN A 78 0.64 -16.28 -11.66
C GLN A 78 2.05 -16.83 -11.82
N GLU A 79 2.12 -18.08 -12.30
CA GLU A 79 3.38 -18.75 -12.58
C GLU A 79 4.11 -18.10 -13.76
N ASP A 80 5.43 -18.30 -13.78
CA ASP A 80 6.27 -17.84 -14.86
C ASP A 80 5.97 -18.63 -16.14
N SER A 81 5.66 -17.92 -17.21
CA SER A 81 5.34 -18.52 -18.52
C SER A 81 6.56 -18.55 -19.45
N GLY A 82 7.75 -18.18 -18.96
CA GLY A 82 8.96 -18.04 -19.78
C GLY A 82 9.10 -16.67 -20.44
N GLY A 83 8.28 -15.70 -20.02
CA GLY A 83 8.35 -14.31 -20.50
C GLY A 83 9.60 -13.56 -20.01
N ILE A 84 9.82 -12.38 -20.59
CA ILE A 84 11.00 -11.53 -20.33
C ILE A 84 11.09 -11.06 -18.87
N TYR A 85 9.98 -11.07 -18.12
CA TYR A 85 9.90 -10.52 -16.77
C TYR A 85 9.54 -11.57 -15.74
N GLN A 86 10.35 -11.67 -14.69
CA GLN A 86 10.16 -12.59 -13.58
C GLN A 86 8.88 -12.25 -12.79
N ARG A 87 8.15 -13.30 -12.39
CA ARG A 87 6.96 -13.21 -11.53
C ARG A 87 7.34 -13.24 -10.05
N LEU A 88 6.38 -12.93 -9.19
CA LEU A 88 6.60 -12.82 -7.74
C LEU A 88 7.21 -14.10 -7.14
N LEU A 89 6.80 -15.27 -7.62
CA LEU A 89 7.23 -16.57 -7.15
C LEU A 89 8.33 -17.22 -8.03
N SER A 90 8.86 -16.50 -9.03
CA SER A 90 9.93 -17.01 -9.89
C SER A 90 11.21 -17.28 -9.10
N GLU A 91 11.98 -18.28 -9.51
CA GLU A 91 13.21 -18.70 -8.83
C GLU A 91 14.22 -17.55 -8.67
N GLY A 92 14.38 -16.70 -9.69
CA GLY A 92 15.26 -15.54 -9.64
C GLY A 92 14.90 -14.55 -8.52
N VAL A 93 13.60 -14.26 -8.36
CA VAL A 93 13.09 -13.35 -7.31
C VAL A 93 13.30 -13.97 -5.93
N VAL A 94 12.97 -15.25 -5.76
CA VAL A 94 13.19 -15.99 -4.50
C VAL A 94 14.67 -15.98 -4.12
N LYS A 95 15.56 -16.20 -5.10
CA LYS A 95 17.01 -16.17 -4.89
C LYS A 95 17.48 -14.78 -4.43
N THR A 96 17.01 -13.71 -5.07
CA THR A 96 17.34 -12.34 -4.64
C THR A 96 16.80 -12.05 -3.24
N VAL A 97 15.58 -12.47 -2.92
CA VAL A 97 15.01 -12.37 -1.55
C VAL A 97 15.90 -13.09 -0.54
N MET A 98 16.38 -14.30 -0.85
CA MET A 98 17.30 -15.05 0.01
C MET A 98 18.65 -14.34 0.19
N GLU A 99 19.21 -13.77 -0.88
CA GLU A 99 20.47 -13.03 -0.81
C GLU A 99 20.34 -11.77 0.05
N VAL A 100 19.26 -11.00 -0.11
CA VAL A 100 18.96 -9.85 0.74
C VAL A 100 18.73 -10.29 2.19
N ALA A 101 17.99 -11.37 2.43
CA ALA A 101 17.75 -11.90 3.77
C ALA A 101 19.05 -12.31 4.48
N LYS A 102 20.02 -12.91 3.75
CA LYS A 102 21.34 -13.23 4.30
C LYS A 102 22.11 -11.98 4.71
N ARG A 103 22.06 -10.89 3.91
CA ARG A 103 22.69 -9.61 4.28
C ARG A 103 22.04 -9.00 5.53
N VAL A 104 20.71 -9.05 5.61
CA VAL A 104 19.96 -8.63 6.80
C VAL A 104 20.37 -9.45 8.02
N GLU A 105 20.49 -10.78 7.90
CA GLU A 105 20.89 -11.67 8.99
C GLU A 105 22.29 -11.35 9.55
N ILE A 106 23.25 -11.04 8.67
CA ILE A 106 24.59 -10.61 9.04
C ILE A 106 24.54 -9.30 9.86
N ILE A 107 23.80 -8.31 9.38
CA ILE A 107 23.66 -7.02 10.09
C ILE A 107 22.97 -7.21 11.45
N LEU A 108 22.00 -8.13 11.54
CA LEU A 108 21.33 -8.46 12.80
C LEU A 108 22.26 -9.12 13.84
N LYS A 109 23.38 -9.75 13.42
CA LYS A 109 24.39 -10.34 14.32
C LYS A 109 25.37 -9.31 14.90
N GLY A 110 25.62 -8.21 14.19
CA GLY A 110 26.53 -7.13 14.59
C GLY A 110 25.81 -5.81 14.85
N PRO A 111 24.90 -5.74 15.84
CA PRO A 111 23.91 -4.67 15.92
C PRO A 111 24.54 -3.29 16.11
N GLU A 112 25.57 -3.14 16.94
CA GLU A 112 26.10 -1.82 17.33
C GLU A 112 26.61 -0.98 16.15
N GLU A 113 27.16 -1.64 15.13
CA GLU A 113 27.74 -1.00 13.94
C GLU A 113 26.83 -1.09 12.70
N GLY A 114 25.70 -1.79 12.81
CA GLY A 114 24.78 -2.14 11.73
C GLY A 114 23.45 -1.39 11.74
N ALA A 115 22.82 -1.19 10.57
CA ALA A 115 21.44 -0.72 10.47
C ALA A 115 20.70 -1.26 9.23
N ILE A 116 19.38 -1.41 9.34
CA ILE A 116 18.48 -1.78 8.23
C ILE A 116 17.49 -0.64 8.05
N VAL A 117 17.51 0.05 6.92
CA VAL A 117 16.64 1.23 6.70
C VAL A 117 15.59 0.90 5.67
N LEU A 118 14.31 1.09 6.01
CA LEU A 118 13.19 0.90 5.09
C LEU A 118 12.61 2.26 4.73
N SER A 119 12.49 2.57 3.44
CA SER A 119 12.00 3.88 3.00
C SER A 119 11.12 3.81 1.76
N GLY A 120 10.11 4.68 1.72
CA GLY A 120 9.18 4.77 0.60
C GLY A 120 8.22 5.94 0.77
N CYS A 121 7.42 6.23 -0.26
CA CYS A 121 6.41 7.30 -0.22
C CYS A 121 4.99 6.74 -0.07
N GLY A 122 4.13 7.46 0.67
CA GLY A 122 2.71 7.12 0.79
C GLY A 122 2.50 5.70 1.32
N THR A 123 1.80 4.86 0.56
CA THR A 123 1.57 3.45 0.93
C THR A 123 2.86 2.67 1.11
N SER A 124 3.85 2.85 0.22
CA SER A 124 5.16 2.20 0.35
C SER A 124 5.86 2.59 1.65
N GLY A 125 5.77 3.87 2.04
CA GLY A 125 6.32 4.36 3.30
C GLY A 125 5.61 3.78 4.52
N ARG A 126 4.27 3.78 4.53
CA ARG A 126 3.50 3.17 5.62
C ARG A 126 3.71 1.66 5.74
N LEU A 127 3.95 0.94 4.64
CA LEU A 127 4.32 -0.47 4.68
C LEU A 127 5.74 -0.69 5.21
N ALA A 128 6.70 0.17 4.84
CA ALA A 128 8.02 0.18 5.46
C ALA A 128 7.92 0.40 6.98
N PHE A 129 7.08 1.33 7.42
CA PHE A 129 6.79 1.56 8.83
C PHE A 129 6.18 0.33 9.52
N LEU A 130 5.15 -0.29 8.92
CA LEU A 130 4.52 -1.50 9.47
C LEU A 130 5.53 -2.63 9.64
N ALA A 131 6.31 -2.92 8.60
CA ALA A 131 7.34 -3.95 8.63
C ALA A 131 8.40 -3.65 9.70
N ALA A 132 8.76 -2.37 9.87
CA ALA A 132 9.71 -1.94 10.88
C ALA A 132 9.19 -2.21 12.31
N VAL A 133 7.95 -1.81 12.59
CA VAL A 133 7.30 -1.95 13.90
C VAL A 133 7.10 -3.41 14.27
N ILE A 134 6.63 -4.26 13.35
CA ILE A 134 6.36 -5.68 13.63
C ILE A 134 7.64 -6.40 14.05
N VAL A 135 8.73 -6.17 13.33
CA VAL A 135 10.02 -6.78 13.66
C VAL A 135 10.56 -6.23 14.98
N ALA A 136 10.44 -4.92 15.22
CA ALA A 136 10.85 -4.29 16.49
C ALA A 136 10.07 -4.81 17.71
N LEU A 137 8.77 -5.09 17.55
CA LEU A 137 7.90 -5.59 18.62
C LEU A 137 8.09 -7.09 18.90
N ARG A 138 8.53 -7.90 17.92
CA ARG A 138 8.43 -9.38 17.99
C ARG A 138 9.75 -10.12 18.27
N LYS A 139 10.65 -9.59 19.12
CA LYS A 139 11.73 -10.39 19.74
C LYS A 139 11.49 -10.67 21.23
N LEU A 140 11.43 -11.97 21.53
CA LEU A 140 11.04 -12.66 22.76
C LEU A 140 11.99 -12.54 23.97
N THR A 141 12.71 -11.44 24.14
CA THR A 141 13.43 -11.17 25.39
C THR A 141 13.36 -9.68 25.74
N ASN A 142 12.85 -9.37 26.93
CA ASN A 142 12.68 -8.01 27.46
C ASN A 142 13.98 -7.17 27.47
N GLN A 143 15.16 -7.76 27.24
CA GLN A 143 16.45 -7.06 27.18
C GLN A 143 16.75 -6.33 25.85
N ILE A 144 16.04 -6.61 24.74
CA ILE A 144 16.47 -6.19 23.38
C ILE A 144 15.48 -5.23 22.70
N ARG A 145 14.31 -4.98 23.29
CA ARG A 145 13.23 -4.15 22.71
C ARG A 145 13.71 -2.75 22.27
N GLY A 146 14.60 -2.11 23.04
CA GLY A 146 15.18 -0.80 22.70
C GLY A 146 16.32 -0.83 21.68
N LYS A 147 16.95 -2.00 21.47
CA LYS A 147 18.02 -2.16 20.47
C LYS A 147 17.41 -2.26 19.07
N LEU A 148 16.41 -3.12 18.84
CA LEU A 148 15.90 -3.37 17.47
C LEU A 148 15.20 -2.18 16.79
N SER A 149 14.45 -1.38 17.55
CA SER A 149 13.88 -0.11 17.08
C SER A 149 14.95 0.94 16.78
N SER A 150 16.13 0.82 17.38
CA SER A 150 17.30 1.68 17.10
C SER A 150 18.07 1.27 15.83
N TRP A 151 17.78 0.10 15.24
CA TRP A 151 18.46 -0.37 14.02
C TRP A 151 17.60 -0.27 12.78
N MET A 152 16.27 -0.28 12.94
CA MET A 152 15.33 -0.21 11.84
C MET A 152 14.64 1.14 11.77
N PHE A 153 15.03 1.91 10.76
CA PHE A 153 14.59 3.28 10.63
C PHE A 153 13.64 3.46 9.45
N PHE A 154 12.65 4.31 9.70
CA PHE A 154 11.73 4.80 8.69
C PHE A 154 12.14 6.21 8.25
N CYS A 155 12.17 6.45 6.94
CA CYS A 155 12.49 7.76 6.39
C CYS A 155 11.41 8.19 5.40
N CYS A 156 10.80 9.35 5.64
CA CYS A 156 9.76 9.96 4.81
C CYS A 156 10.25 11.24 4.09
N GLN A 157 11.49 11.71 4.33
CA GLN A 157 12.03 12.98 3.79
C GLN A 157 13.52 12.93 3.44
N SER A 158 13.91 13.63 2.37
CA SER A 158 15.19 13.50 1.62
C SER A 158 16.47 13.70 2.45
N VAL A 159 16.37 14.31 3.63
CA VAL A 159 17.51 14.77 4.45
C VAL A 159 17.85 13.79 5.59
N PHE A 160 17.05 12.74 5.79
CA PHE A 160 17.12 11.96 7.04
C PHE A 160 18.06 10.75 7.04
N ILE A 161 18.52 10.23 5.89
CA ILE A 161 19.38 9.03 5.88
C ILE A 161 20.72 9.26 6.59
N LEU A 162 21.27 10.48 6.48
CA LEU A 162 22.52 10.88 7.15
C LEU A 162 22.39 10.84 8.68
N PHE A 163 21.29 11.39 9.21
CA PHE A 163 21.04 11.44 10.65
C PHE A 163 20.76 10.06 11.25
N VAL A 164 20.00 9.25 10.50
CA VAL A 164 19.61 7.89 10.89
C VAL A 164 20.80 6.92 10.91
N CYS A 165 21.70 7.05 9.94
CA CYS A 165 22.83 6.14 9.75
C CYS A 165 24.13 6.69 10.36
N GLU A 166 24.07 7.77 11.13
CA GLU A 166 25.26 8.38 11.73
C GLU A 166 26.00 7.38 12.63
N GLY A 167 27.31 7.24 12.42
CA GLY A 167 28.15 6.28 13.14
C GLY A 167 27.99 4.81 12.74
N LYS A 168 27.12 4.47 11.77
CA LYS A 168 26.96 3.09 11.28
C LYS A 168 28.03 2.75 10.24
N LYS A 169 28.61 1.56 10.38
CA LYS A 169 29.63 1.03 9.45
C LYS A 169 29.03 0.14 8.38
N GLN A 170 27.88 -0.48 8.64
CA GLN A 170 27.18 -1.32 7.67
C GLN A 170 25.69 -1.03 7.66
N VAL A 171 25.17 -0.58 6.51
CA VAL A 171 23.77 -0.21 6.35
C VAL A 171 23.18 -0.92 5.14
N LEU A 172 22.13 -1.71 5.36
CA LEU A 172 21.29 -2.20 4.26
C LEU A 172 20.10 -1.27 4.11
N PHE A 173 20.00 -0.62 2.96
CA PHE A 173 18.93 0.34 2.67
C PHE A 173 17.95 -0.27 1.68
N ILE A 174 16.68 -0.43 2.07
CA ILE A 174 15.59 -0.89 1.21
C ILE A 174 14.71 0.30 0.81
N GLY A 175 14.90 0.78 -0.42
CA GLY A 175 14.05 1.79 -1.06
C GLY A 175 12.87 1.15 -1.77
N ILE A 176 11.66 1.66 -1.56
CA ILE A 176 10.43 1.10 -2.11
C ILE A 176 9.75 2.12 -3.02
N SER A 177 9.66 1.81 -4.31
CA SER A 177 8.93 2.59 -5.29
C SER A 177 8.21 1.67 -6.28
N CYS A 178 6.93 1.37 -6.05
CA CYS A 178 6.16 0.45 -6.90
C CYS A 178 6.28 0.76 -8.40
N GLY A 179 6.24 2.06 -8.76
CA GLY A 179 6.33 2.53 -10.14
C GLY A 179 7.72 2.93 -10.61
N LEU A 180 8.77 2.73 -9.81
CA LEU A 180 10.15 3.18 -10.10
C LEU A 180 10.22 4.66 -10.52
N SER A 181 9.56 5.52 -9.74
CA SER A 181 9.30 6.90 -10.15
C SER A 181 9.43 7.95 -9.04
N ALA A 182 9.61 7.54 -7.78
CA ALA A 182 9.60 8.44 -6.63
C ALA A 182 10.97 9.16 -6.50
N PRO A 183 11.06 10.49 -6.71
CA PRO A 183 12.34 11.19 -6.63
C PRO A 183 13.02 11.07 -5.26
N PHE A 184 12.21 11.03 -4.21
CA PHE A 184 12.66 10.81 -2.83
C PHE A 184 13.48 9.52 -2.69
N VAL A 185 12.96 8.39 -3.18
CA VAL A 185 13.65 7.09 -3.14
C VAL A 185 14.87 7.07 -4.05
N ALA A 186 14.78 7.70 -5.24
CA ALA A 186 15.92 7.81 -6.15
C ALA A 186 17.11 8.54 -5.50
N GLY A 187 16.86 9.64 -4.78
CA GLY A 187 17.91 10.39 -4.10
C GLY A 187 18.60 9.60 -2.99
N GLN A 188 17.84 8.79 -2.23
CA GLN A 188 18.41 7.94 -1.20
C GLN A 188 19.24 6.79 -1.79
N LEU A 189 18.76 6.16 -2.87
CA LEU A 189 19.50 5.12 -3.57
C LEU A 189 20.77 5.67 -4.22
N ASP A 190 20.72 6.84 -4.85
CA ASP A 190 21.90 7.52 -5.40
C ASP A 190 22.92 7.80 -4.29
N PHE A 191 22.48 8.28 -3.13
CA PHE A 191 23.32 8.50 -1.97
C PHE A 191 24.01 7.22 -1.50
N CYS A 192 23.28 6.10 -1.42
CA CYS A 192 23.83 4.79 -1.05
C CYS A 192 24.84 4.27 -2.10
N LEU A 193 24.51 4.38 -3.39
CA LEU A 193 25.37 3.91 -4.49
C LEU A 193 26.70 4.68 -4.60
N ARG A 194 26.78 5.89 -4.04
CA ARG A 194 28.03 6.67 -3.95
C ARG A 194 28.92 6.29 -2.76
N ARG A 195 28.40 5.49 -1.82
CA ARG A 195 29.09 5.07 -0.59
C ARG A 195 28.97 3.56 -0.37
N PRO A 196 29.44 2.73 -1.32
CA PRO A 196 29.31 1.26 -1.25
C PRO A 196 30.06 0.66 -0.05
N GLU A 197 31.02 1.37 0.53
CA GLU A 197 31.77 0.96 1.72
C GLU A 197 30.91 0.89 2.99
N VAL A 198 29.81 1.65 3.05
CA VAL A 198 28.85 1.62 4.16
C VAL A 198 27.51 1.02 3.74
N TYR A 199 27.04 1.31 2.52
CA TYR A 199 25.66 1.05 2.12
C TYR A 199 25.52 -0.09 1.11
N THR A 200 24.61 -1.01 1.39
CA THR A 200 24.08 -1.99 0.43
C THR A 200 22.65 -1.58 0.02
N PRO A 201 22.46 -0.96 -1.15
CA PRO A 201 21.13 -0.54 -1.60
C PRO A 201 20.32 -1.70 -2.19
N VAL A 202 19.06 -1.79 -1.77
CA VAL A 202 18.02 -2.68 -2.29
C VAL A 202 16.87 -1.82 -2.79
N LEU A 203 16.37 -2.10 -3.99
CA LEU A 203 15.20 -1.43 -4.55
C LEU A 203 14.07 -2.43 -4.77
N ILE A 204 12.91 -2.16 -4.17
CA ILE A 204 11.65 -2.87 -4.45
C ILE A 204 10.77 -2.02 -5.37
N GLY A 205 10.36 -2.59 -6.50
CA GLY A 205 9.41 -1.99 -7.44
C GLY A 205 8.70 -3.07 -8.26
N PHE A 206 7.85 -2.68 -9.21
CA PHE A 206 7.07 -3.67 -10.00
C PHE A 206 6.96 -3.30 -11.49
N ASN A 207 7.75 -2.32 -11.93
CA ASN A 207 7.95 -2.05 -13.34
C ASN A 207 9.24 -2.73 -13.81
N PRO A 208 9.31 -3.10 -15.09
CA PRO A 208 10.57 -3.31 -15.79
C PRO A 208 11.56 -2.17 -15.50
N ALA A 209 12.83 -2.50 -15.29
CA ALA A 209 13.88 -1.52 -15.01
C ALA A 209 13.98 -0.45 -16.12
N THR A 210 13.78 -0.85 -17.36
CA THR A 210 13.77 0.03 -18.54
C THR A 210 12.60 1.03 -18.55
N GLN A 211 11.53 0.75 -17.81
CA GLN A 211 10.36 1.62 -17.66
C GLN A 211 10.44 2.53 -16.44
N ALA A 212 11.56 2.54 -15.71
CA ALA A 212 11.78 3.51 -14.65
C ALA A 212 11.75 4.95 -15.20
N ARG A 213 11.35 5.90 -14.35
CA ARG A 213 11.12 7.28 -14.79
C ARG A 213 12.41 7.93 -15.32
N SER A 214 12.36 8.36 -16.58
CA SER A 214 13.46 9.05 -17.28
C SER A 214 13.38 10.57 -17.22
N ASP A 215 12.27 11.16 -16.73
CA ASP A 215 12.18 12.61 -16.59
C ASP A 215 13.24 13.13 -15.61
N PRO A 216 13.80 14.35 -15.86
CA PRO A 216 14.67 15.01 -14.91
C PRO A 216 14.02 15.17 -13.54
N ILE A 217 14.79 14.89 -12.49
CA ILE A 217 14.41 15.21 -11.12
C ILE A 217 14.93 16.62 -10.82
N PRO A 218 14.07 17.58 -10.46
CA PRO A 218 14.50 18.96 -10.18
C PRO A 218 15.58 19.03 -9.11
N GLY A 219 16.67 19.74 -9.39
CA GLY A 219 17.81 19.88 -8.48
C GLY A 219 18.73 18.65 -8.41
N CYS A 220 18.51 17.61 -9.22
CA CYS A 220 19.36 16.43 -9.29
C CYS A 220 19.99 16.29 -10.68
N SER A 221 21.23 15.82 -10.73
CA SER A 221 21.94 15.50 -11.98
C SER A 221 21.57 14.12 -12.55
N PHE A 222 20.66 13.39 -11.90
CA PHE A 222 20.27 12.03 -12.23
C PHE A 222 18.76 11.90 -12.39
N THR A 223 18.34 10.87 -13.11
CA THR A 223 16.95 10.41 -13.23
C THR A 223 16.75 9.14 -12.42
N PHE A 224 15.49 8.76 -12.15
CA PHE A 224 15.22 7.47 -11.50
C PHE A 224 15.78 6.32 -12.36
N LEU A 225 15.58 6.37 -13.68
CA LEU A 225 16.12 5.39 -14.62
C LEU A 225 17.65 5.24 -14.53
N SER A 226 18.39 6.35 -14.46
CA SER A 226 19.86 6.26 -14.32
C SER A 226 20.30 5.64 -12.99
N VAL A 227 19.54 5.85 -11.90
CA VAL A 227 19.81 5.22 -10.60
C VAL A 227 19.54 3.72 -10.67
N VAL A 228 18.44 3.31 -11.31
CA VAL A 228 18.11 1.89 -11.52
C VAL A 228 19.18 1.18 -12.35
N ARG A 229 19.68 1.80 -13.43
CA ARG A 229 20.76 1.22 -14.25
C ARG A 229 22.03 0.97 -13.44
N ARG A 230 22.48 1.97 -12.68
CA ARG A 230 23.64 1.82 -11.77
C ARG A 230 23.43 0.74 -10.71
N LEU A 231 22.20 0.58 -10.23
CA LEU A 231 21.84 -0.47 -9.28
C LEU A 231 21.90 -1.86 -9.94
N GLN A 232 21.49 -2.00 -11.20
CA GLN A 232 21.63 -3.24 -11.97
C GLN A 232 23.10 -3.60 -12.22
N GLU A 233 23.93 -2.63 -12.61
CA GLU A 233 25.39 -2.83 -12.77
C GLU A 233 26.03 -3.36 -11.48
N ARG A 234 25.64 -2.80 -10.32
CA ARG A 234 26.11 -3.25 -9.00
C ARG A 234 25.48 -4.55 -8.51
N ALA A 235 24.39 -5.00 -9.13
CA ALA A 235 23.79 -6.29 -8.81
C ALA A 235 24.63 -7.46 -9.36
N GLU A 236 25.38 -7.26 -10.43
CA GLU A 236 26.31 -8.26 -10.99
C GLU A 236 27.43 -8.60 -9.99
N THR A 237 27.90 -7.63 -9.23
CA THR A 237 28.91 -7.81 -8.17
C THR A 237 28.29 -8.12 -6.80
N ARG A 238 26.96 -8.22 -6.69
CA ARG A 238 26.21 -8.42 -5.43
C ARG A 238 26.42 -7.33 -4.37
N ASP A 239 26.70 -6.11 -4.82
CA ASP A 239 26.82 -4.92 -3.98
C ASP A 239 25.49 -4.14 -3.87
N ALA A 240 24.54 -4.44 -4.75
CA ALA A 240 23.19 -3.89 -4.72
C ALA A 240 22.16 -4.93 -5.19
N PHE A 241 20.88 -4.71 -4.92
CA PHE A 241 19.82 -5.67 -5.26
C PHE A 241 18.58 -5.01 -5.84
N LEU A 242 18.08 -5.52 -6.96
CA LEU A 242 16.81 -5.10 -7.57
C LEU A 242 15.78 -6.22 -7.39
N LEU A 243 14.72 -5.94 -6.64
CA LEU A 243 13.55 -6.79 -6.48
C LEU A 243 12.39 -6.16 -7.25
N ASN A 244 12.28 -6.48 -8.55
CA ASN A 244 11.25 -5.93 -9.42
C ASN A 244 10.36 -6.96 -10.14
N PRO A 245 9.72 -7.91 -9.42
CA PRO A 245 8.82 -8.87 -10.04
C PRO A 245 7.65 -8.18 -10.72
N ALA A 246 7.21 -8.72 -11.85
CA ALA A 246 6.06 -8.22 -12.57
C ALA A 246 4.74 -8.73 -11.95
N VAL A 247 3.97 -7.81 -11.38
CA VAL A 247 2.62 -8.09 -10.83
C VAL A 247 1.48 -7.66 -11.75
N GLY A 248 1.82 -7.06 -12.90
CA GLY A 248 0.88 -6.54 -13.89
C GLY A 248 0.17 -5.24 -13.50
N PRO A 249 -0.62 -4.64 -14.41
CA PRO A 249 -1.31 -3.36 -14.19
C PRO A 249 -2.35 -3.43 -13.06
N GLU A 250 -2.54 -2.33 -12.34
CA GLU A 250 -3.50 -2.27 -11.21
C GLU A 250 -4.96 -2.35 -11.66
N ALA A 251 -5.85 -2.84 -10.80
CA ALA A 251 -7.29 -2.92 -11.08
C ALA A 251 -7.91 -1.54 -11.39
N VAL A 252 -7.45 -0.51 -10.67
CA VAL A 252 -7.61 0.90 -11.04
C VAL A 252 -6.23 1.43 -11.38
N SER A 253 -6.03 1.87 -12.62
CA SER A 253 -4.72 2.28 -13.16
C SER A 253 -4.02 3.26 -12.22
N GLY A 254 -2.76 2.95 -11.89
CA GLY A 254 -1.93 3.78 -11.04
C GLY A 254 -2.22 3.71 -9.54
N SER A 255 -3.19 2.90 -9.10
CA SER A 255 -3.51 2.69 -7.67
C SER A 255 -2.52 1.75 -7.00
N SER A 256 -1.26 2.20 -6.86
CA SER A 256 -0.15 1.38 -6.33
C SER A 256 -0.30 0.94 -4.86
N ARG A 257 -1.41 1.32 -4.19
CA ARG A 257 -1.79 0.80 -2.87
C ARG A 257 -2.41 -0.61 -2.93
N MET A 258 -2.81 -1.07 -4.12
CA MET A 258 -3.43 -2.36 -4.38
C MET A 258 -2.34 -3.44 -4.56
N LYS A 259 -2.13 -3.99 -5.76
CA LYS A 259 -1.19 -5.10 -5.99
C LYS A 259 0.24 -4.72 -5.64
N GLY A 260 0.69 -3.55 -6.06
CA GLY A 260 2.03 -3.07 -5.71
C GLY A 260 2.24 -2.98 -4.20
N GLY A 261 1.23 -2.57 -3.45
CA GLY A 261 1.29 -2.55 -1.98
C GLY A 261 1.29 -3.95 -1.36
N SER A 262 0.45 -4.85 -1.86
CA SER A 262 0.38 -6.24 -1.38
C SER A 262 1.68 -7.01 -1.68
N ALA A 263 2.22 -6.91 -2.89
CA ALA A 263 3.50 -7.51 -3.26
C ALA A 263 4.68 -6.91 -2.48
N THR A 264 4.66 -5.60 -2.19
CA THR A 264 5.67 -4.96 -1.31
C THR A 264 5.67 -5.64 0.06
N LYS A 265 4.48 -5.83 0.65
CA LYS A 265 4.33 -6.48 1.96
C LYS A 265 4.91 -7.90 1.94
N ILE A 266 4.51 -8.71 0.96
CA ILE A 266 4.99 -10.09 0.80
C ILE A 266 6.51 -10.14 0.72
N LEU A 267 7.13 -9.30 -0.13
CA LEU A 267 8.59 -9.30 -0.31
C LEU A 267 9.35 -8.85 0.94
N LEU A 268 8.91 -7.75 1.58
CA LEU A 268 9.55 -7.26 2.81
C LEU A 268 9.46 -8.28 3.94
N GLU A 269 8.28 -8.87 4.14
CA GLU A 269 8.07 -9.85 5.19
C GLU A 269 8.82 -11.14 4.92
N ALA A 270 8.91 -11.60 3.66
CA ALA A 270 9.72 -12.74 3.30
C ALA A 270 11.21 -12.51 3.61
N VAL A 271 11.75 -11.34 3.25
CA VAL A 271 13.14 -10.96 3.57
C VAL A 271 13.37 -10.97 5.09
N LEU A 272 12.52 -10.25 5.84
CA LEU A 272 12.72 -10.02 7.28
C LEU A 272 12.47 -11.30 8.10
N SER A 273 11.43 -12.08 7.76
CA SER A 273 11.14 -13.37 8.41
C SER A 273 12.27 -14.37 8.19
N ALA A 274 12.75 -14.51 6.94
CA ALA A 274 13.83 -15.46 6.62
C ALA A 274 15.16 -15.06 7.29
N ALA A 275 15.47 -13.76 7.31
CA ALA A 275 16.65 -13.24 7.99
C ALA A 275 16.57 -13.47 9.51
N HIS A 276 15.42 -13.22 10.12
CA HIS A 276 15.25 -13.40 11.56
C HIS A 276 15.36 -14.86 11.98
N ALA A 277 14.76 -15.77 11.22
CA ALA A 277 14.78 -17.20 11.49
C ALA A 277 16.08 -17.90 11.05
N ALA A 278 16.98 -17.19 10.35
CA ALA A 278 18.11 -17.77 9.62
C ALA A 278 17.71 -18.97 8.73
N ALA A 279 16.48 -18.93 8.20
CA ALA A 279 15.82 -20.06 7.53
C ALA A 279 15.57 -19.74 6.04
N PHE A 280 16.62 -19.81 5.24
CA PHE A 280 16.59 -19.35 3.85
C PHE A 280 15.97 -20.35 2.86
N SER A 281 16.00 -21.66 3.14
CA SER A 281 15.41 -22.69 2.28
C SER A 281 13.88 -22.64 2.27
N GLY A 282 13.25 -22.01 3.26
CA GLY A 282 11.80 -21.89 3.40
C GLY A 282 11.16 -20.66 2.75
N VAL A 283 11.94 -19.79 2.07
CA VAL A 283 11.44 -18.51 1.54
C VAL A 283 10.27 -18.69 0.57
N LEU A 284 10.40 -19.58 -0.42
CA LEU A 284 9.33 -19.84 -1.39
C LEU A 284 8.08 -20.38 -0.69
N GLN A 285 8.24 -21.32 0.26
CA GLN A 285 7.11 -21.88 0.98
C GLN A 285 6.40 -20.80 1.81
N HIS A 286 7.15 -19.92 2.48
CA HIS A 286 6.57 -18.80 3.21
C HIS A 286 5.82 -17.84 2.28
N MET A 287 6.38 -17.49 1.13
CA MET A 287 5.71 -16.66 0.12
C MET A 287 4.42 -17.30 -0.40
N ARG A 288 4.39 -18.62 -0.62
CA ARG A 288 3.18 -19.35 -1.01
C ARG A 288 2.07 -19.30 0.04
N THR A 289 2.39 -19.14 1.32
CA THR A 289 1.33 -18.98 2.34
C THR A 289 0.48 -17.71 2.16
N TYR A 290 1.00 -16.68 1.49
CA TYR A 290 0.23 -15.48 1.15
C TYR A 290 -0.74 -15.72 -0.01
N GLU A 291 -0.43 -16.66 -0.91
CA GLU A 291 -1.37 -17.11 -1.95
C GLU A 291 -2.56 -17.82 -1.31
N GLU A 292 -2.31 -18.70 -0.33
CA GLU A 292 -3.37 -19.34 0.45
C GLU A 292 -4.22 -18.31 1.19
N ALA A 293 -3.60 -17.30 1.80
CA ALA A 293 -4.30 -16.21 2.46
C ALA A 293 -5.20 -15.45 1.48
N PHE A 294 -4.67 -15.09 0.29
CA PHE A 294 -5.45 -14.48 -0.78
C PHE A 294 -6.67 -15.32 -1.16
N GLN A 295 -6.50 -16.63 -1.38
CA GLN A 295 -7.59 -17.53 -1.74
C GLN A 295 -8.66 -17.57 -0.64
N ARG A 296 -8.25 -17.71 0.63
CA ARG A 296 -9.17 -17.69 1.77
C ARG A 296 -9.93 -16.37 1.85
N THR A 297 -9.25 -15.23 1.75
CA THR A 297 -9.87 -13.90 1.83
C THR A 297 -11.03 -13.74 0.84
N TYR A 298 -10.83 -14.10 -0.42
CA TYR A 298 -11.83 -13.90 -1.46
C TYR A 298 -12.95 -14.95 -1.48
N THR A 299 -12.88 -16.00 -0.66
CA THR A 299 -14.01 -16.91 -0.42
C THR A 299 -15.05 -16.35 0.55
N HIS A 300 -14.74 -15.29 1.31
CA HIS A 300 -15.65 -14.70 2.29
C HIS A 300 -16.70 -13.76 1.67
N ARG A 301 -17.94 -13.90 2.14
CA ARG A 301 -19.13 -13.15 1.66
C ARG A 301 -19.15 -11.66 2.03
N LEU A 302 -18.38 -11.23 3.04
CA LEU A 302 -18.34 -9.84 3.55
C LEU A 302 -18.00 -8.81 2.47
N LEU A 303 -17.17 -9.20 1.49
CA LEU A 303 -16.70 -8.32 0.42
C LEU A 303 -17.84 -7.74 -0.43
N THR A 304 -18.95 -8.47 -0.61
CA THR A 304 -20.05 -8.02 -1.47
C THR A 304 -20.97 -7.00 -0.77
N VAL A 305 -21.10 -7.10 0.55
CA VAL A 305 -22.05 -6.29 1.34
C VAL A 305 -21.47 -4.91 1.68
N CYS A 306 -20.18 -4.85 2.03
CA CYS A 306 -19.54 -3.62 2.50
C CYS A 306 -19.21 -2.61 1.38
N VAL A 307 -19.24 -3.02 0.10
CA VAL A 307 -18.91 -2.14 -1.04
C VAL A 307 -19.97 -1.06 -1.28
N CYS A 308 -21.17 -1.16 -0.68
CA CYS A 308 -22.32 -0.31 -0.98
C CYS A 308 -22.45 0.99 -0.16
N VAL A 309 -21.55 1.30 0.79
CA VAL A 309 -21.75 2.38 1.79
C VAL A 309 -20.46 3.01 2.32
N CYS A 310 -20.55 4.19 2.95
CA CYS A 310 -19.44 4.96 3.55
C CYS A 310 -18.92 4.30 4.83
N VAL A 311 -17.59 4.09 4.98
CA VAL A 311 -17.00 3.18 5.99
C VAL A 311 -16.05 3.87 6.98
N CYS A 312 -16.33 3.76 8.27
CA CYS A 312 -15.44 4.02 9.41
C CYS A 312 -14.88 2.69 9.94
N VAL A 313 -13.58 2.60 10.24
CA VAL A 313 -12.94 1.33 10.63
C VAL A 313 -12.26 1.45 12.01
N CYS A 314 -12.58 0.57 12.96
CA CYS A 314 -11.98 0.52 14.30
C CYS A 314 -11.20 -0.80 14.48
N VAL A 315 -9.92 -0.75 14.89
CA VAL A 315 -8.96 -1.86 14.69
C VAL A 315 -7.98 -2.07 15.86
N CYS A 316 -7.49 -3.32 16.01
CA CYS A 316 -6.40 -3.72 16.91
C CYS A 316 -4.97 -3.68 16.29
N VAL A 317 -3.97 -3.54 17.17
CA VAL A 317 -2.60 -3.00 16.97
C VAL A 317 -1.82 -3.45 15.72
N CYS A 318 -1.92 -4.70 15.26
CA CYS A 318 -1.15 -5.20 14.11
C CYS A 318 -1.84 -4.95 12.75
N VAL A 319 -3.15 -4.68 12.75
CA VAL A 319 -3.99 -4.54 11.54
C VAL A 319 -4.20 -3.05 11.16
N CYS A 320 -3.82 -2.13 12.05
CA CYS A 320 -4.12 -0.70 11.97
C CYS A 320 -3.37 0.07 10.87
N VAL A 321 -2.11 -0.29 10.57
CA VAL A 321 -1.37 0.40 9.50
C VAL A 321 -1.95 0.06 8.14
N CYS A 322 -2.59 -1.11 7.98
CA CYS A 322 -3.30 -1.47 6.75
C CYS A 322 -4.50 -0.53 6.47
N VAL A 323 -5.18 -0.01 7.49
CA VAL A 323 -6.28 0.97 7.33
C VAL A 323 -5.75 2.36 6.97
N CYS A 324 -4.71 2.83 7.67
CA CYS A 324 -4.05 4.11 7.35
C CYS A 324 -3.37 4.08 5.98
N VAL A 325 -3.01 2.89 5.48
CA VAL A 325 -2.56 2.66 4.10
C VAL A 325 -3.68 2.80 3.06
N CYS A 326 -4.91 2.52 3.47
CA CYS A 326 -6.06 2.45 2.57
C CYS A 326 -6.77 3.79 2.34
N ALA A 327 -6.85 4.66 3.34
CA ALA A 327 -7.62 5.91 3.29
C ALA A 327 -6.97 7.08 2.51
N CYS A 328 -5.69 6.99 2.15
CA CYS A 328 -4.90 8.18 1.76
C CYS A 328 -4.89 8.55 0.27
N VAL A 329 -5.87 8.14 -0.54
CA VAL A 329 -5.85 8.49 -1.98
C VAL A 329 -7.21 9.06 -2.39
N CYS A 330 -7.24 10.39 -2.52
CA CYS A 330 -8.24 11.16 -3.27
C CYS A 330 -9.62 11.38 -2.62
N VAL A 331 -9.70 11.43 -1.29
CA VAL A 331 -10.99 11.66 -0.60
C VAL A 331 -10.82 12.67 0.53
N ASP A 332 -11.93 13.35 0.87
CA ASP A 332 -12.02 14.06 2.15
C ASP A 332 -11.70 13.05 3.26
N TYR A 333 -10.83 13.45 4.20
CA TYR A 333 -10.45 12.62 5.34
C TYR A 333 -11.67 12.23 6.19
N LYS A 334 -12.82 12.88 6.02
CA LYS A 334 -14.10 12.55 6.66
C LYS A 334 -14.81 11.34 6.06
N ASP A 335 -14.55 10.96 4.80
CA ASP A 335 -15.28 9.89 4.11
C ASP A 335 -14.89 8.48 4.57
N ILE A 336 -13.60 8.26 4.87
CA ILE A 336 -13.07 7.00 5.40
C ILE A 336 -12.02 7.31 6.46
N ARG A 337 -12.27 6.90 7.70
CA ARG A 337 -11.37 7.07 8.85
C ARG A 337 -11.01 5.73 9.47
N GLY A 338 -9.74 5.59 9.86
CA GLY A 338 -9.22 4.45 10.61
C GLY A 338 -8.88 4.83 12.04
N PHE A 339 -9.24 3.95 12.99
CA PHE A 339 -8.92 4.09 14.40
C PHE A 339 -8.20 2.85 14.93
N ILE A 340 -7.24 3.05 15.82
CA ILE A 340 -6.39 2.03 16.43
C ILE A 340 -6.59 2.00 17.94
N ASN A 341 -6.81 0.81 18.50
CA ASN A 341 -6.77 0.60 19.94
C ASN A 341 -5.40 1.02 20.49
N GLY A 342 -5.36 1.93 21.47
CA GLY A 342 -4.12 2.49 22.03
C GLY A 342 -3.45 3.62 21.24
N GLY A 343 -3.98 4.05 20.08
CA GLY A 343 -3.48 5.25 19.38
C GLY A 343 -2.01 5.15 18.94
N TYR A 344 -1.30 6.28 18.96
CA TYR A 344 0.13 6.36 18.61
C TYR A 344 1.03 5.50 19.51
N SER A 345 0.63 5.22 20.75
CA SER A 345 1.40 4.33 21.64
C SER A 345 1.53 2.92 21.05
N SER A 346 0.50 2.47 20.34
CA SER A 346 0.46 1.18 19.65
C SER A 346 1.17 1.21 18.30
N LEU A 347 1.23 2.37 17.64
CA LEU A 347 2.02 2.55 16.42
C LEU A 347 3.53 2.60 16.70
N ASN A 348 3.94 3.08 17.88
CA ASN A 348 5.34 3.17 18.28
C ASN A 348 6.21 3.95 17.27
N ASN A 349 5.70 5.09 16.78
CA ASN A 349 6.43 5.99 15.89
C ASN A 349 7.43 6.86 16.67
N ASN A 350 8.50 7.27 15.99
CA ASN A 350 9.62 7.99 16.61
C ASN A 350 9.26 9.40 17.10
N GLU A 351 8.25 10.02 16.48
CA GLU A 351 7.79 11.37 16.81
C GLU A 351 6.86 11.39 18.04
N GLY A 352 6.47 10.23 18.57
CA GLY A 352 5.47 10.13 19.63
C GLY A 352 4.06 10.52 19.14
N PRO A 353 3.15 10.89 20.06
CA PRO A 353 1.79 11.28 19.71
C PRO A 353 1.76 12.47 18.75
N LEU A 354 1.03 12.33 17.65
CA LEU A 354 0.81 13.42 16.67
C LEU A 354 -0.56 14.08 16.82
N SER A 355 -1.29 13.76 17.89
CA SER A 355 -2.66 14.21 18.16
C SER A 355 -2.84 15.74 18.12
N ASP A 356 -1.79 16.50 18.44
CA ASP A 356 -1.82 17.96 18.50
C ASP A 356 -1.73 18.66 17.13
N LEU A 357 -1.48 17.89 16.06
CA LEU A 357 -1.36 18.44 14.70
C LEU A 357 -2.72 18.77 14.07
N GLY A 358 -3.81 18.19 14.59
CA GLY A 358 -5.16 18.44 14.09
C GLY A 358 -6.14 17.28 14.34
N PRO A 359 -7.45 17.52 14.16
CA PRO A 359 -8.49 16.50 14.39
C PRO A 359 -8.39 15.27 13.46
N GLU A 360 -7.69 15.38 12.34
CA GLU A 360 -7.36 14.27 11.44
C GLU A 360 -6.27 13.33 11.99
N PHE A 361 -5.47 13.80 12.94
CA PHE A 361 -4.43 13.01 13.61
C PHE A 361 -4.94 12.28 14.86
N LEU A 362 -6.20 12.49 15.25
CA LEU A 362 -6.86 11.76 16.33
C LEU A 362 -7.35 10.40 15.81
N ILE A 363 -6.58 9.37 16.15
CA ILE A 363 -6.68 8.02 15.61
C ILE A 363 -6.91 6.95 16.69
N SER A 364 -7.00 7.31 17.97
CA SER A 364 -7.22 6.32 19.01
C SER A 364 -8.67 5.80 19.00
N HIS A 365 -8.88 4.61 19.54
CA HIS A 365 -10.23 4.08 19.76
C HIS A 365 -11.05 5.00 20.68
N GLU A 366 -10.41 5.60 21.67
CA GLU A 366 -11.00 6.58 22.58
C GLU A 366 -11.44 7.85 21.83
N ASP A 367 -10.65 8.31 20.85
CA ASP A 367 -11.02 9.42 19.98
C ASP A 367 -12.25 9.09 19.14
N PHE A 368 -12.35 7.87 18.60
CA PHE A 368 -13.56 7.43 17.90
C PHE A 368 -14.79 7.52 18.81
N LEU A 369 -14.71 6.95 20.01
CA LEU A 369 -15.83 6.93 20.96
C LEU A 369 -16.26 8.34 21.40
N ARG A 370 -15.31 9.27 21.49
CA ARG A 370 -15.55 10.64 21.95
C ARG A 370 -16.00 11.58 20.85
N LEU A 371 -15.40 11.50 19.67
CA LEU A 371 -15.54 12.51 18.62
C LEU A 371 -16.38 12.07 17.43
N VAL A 372 -16.40 10.78 17.12
CA VAL A 372 -17.05 10.26 15.91
C VAL A 372 -18.36 9.59 16.26
N LEU A 373 -18.35 8.68 17.23
CA LEU A 373 -19.52 7.90 17.65
C LEU A 373 -20.77 8.76 17.95
N PRO A 374 -20.69 9.92 18.65
CA PRO A 374 -21.87 10.73 18.93
C PRO A 374 -22.54 11.31 17.68
N GLY A 375 -21.76 11.56 16.62
CA GLY A 375 -22.21 12.16 15.36
C GLY A 375 -22.60 11.15 14.28
N LEU A 376 -22.49 9.84 14.54
CA LEU A 376 -22.91 8.82 13.60
C LEU A 376 -24.43 8.86 13.35
N THR A 377 -24.80 8.58 12.11
CA THR A 377 -26.17 8.49 11.60
C THR A 377 -26.40 7.13 10.94
N ASP A 378 -27.66 6.79 10.64
CA ASP A 378 -28.00 5.56 9.91
C ASP A 378 -27.42 5.46 8.48
N ARG A 379 -26.79 6.53 7.98
CA ARG A 379 -26.07 6.54 6.69
C ARG A 379 -24.60 6.10 6.81
N ASP A 380 -24.08 6.08 8.03
CA ASP A 380 -22.68 5.76 8.30
C ASP A 380 -22.51 4.25 8.51
N THR A 381 -21.41 3.69 8.02
CA THR A 381 -21.03 2.29 8.26
C THR A 381 -19.83 2.23 9.17
N VAL A 382 -19.82 1.32 10.12
CA VAL A 382 -18.67 1.01 10.97
C VAL A 382 -18.28 -0.45 10.79
N VAL A 383 -17.00 -0.67 10.48
CA VAL A 383 -16.39 -1.99 10.36
C VAL A 383 -15.45 -2.22 11.52
N LEU A 384 -15.72 -3.24 12.33
CA LEU A 384 -14.89 -3.65 13.45
C LEU A 384 -13.91 -4.74 12.98
N LEU A 385 -12.62 -4.52 13.16
CA LEU A 385 -11.58 -5.49 12.79
C LEU A 385 -10.86 -5.97 14.04
N TYR A 386 -10.96 -7.27 14.31
CA TYR A 386 -10.40 -7.87 15.53
C TYR A 386 -10.05 -9.34 15.32
N SER A 387 -9.42 -9.92 16.32
CA SER A 387 -9.11 -11.34 16.45
C SER A 387 -9.72 -11.91 17.73
N ASP A 388 -9.80 -13.24 17.83
CA ASP A 388 -10.18 -13.91 19.08
C ASP A 388 -9.16 -13.73 20.22
N ALA A 389 -7.96 -13.24 19.92
CA ALA A 389 -6.96 -12.82 20.90
C ALA A 389 -7.22 -11.43 21.50
N ASP A 390 -8.12 -10.64 20.92
CA ASP A 390 -8.45 -9.29 21.42
C ASP A 390 -9.44 -9.34 22.60
N ASN A 391 -9.61 -8.20 23.27
CA ASN A 391 -10.62 -8.06 24.32
C ASN A 391 -12.04 -8.06 23.71
N LEU A 392 -12.62 -9.25 23.58
CA LEU A 392 -13.95 -9.44 22.99
C LEU A 392 -15.05 -8.67 23.74
N SER A 393 -14.93 -8.51 25.06
CA SER A 393 -15.87 -7.72 25.85
C SER A 393 -15.88 -6.25 25.43
N GLN A 394 -14.70 -5.67 25.18
CA GLN A 394 -14.56 -4.30 24.67
C GLN A 394 -15.10 -4.15 23.24
N VAL A 395 -14.82 -5.13 22.38
CA VAL A 395 -15.34 -5.17 21.00
C VAL A 395 -16.86 -5.21 21.00
N VAL A 396 -17.47 -6.11 21.78
CA VAL A 396 -18.93 -6.23 21.91
C VAL A 396 -19.55 -4.96 22.49
N ALA A 397 -18.94 -4.37 23.52
CA ALA A 397 -19.40 -3.11 24.09
C ALA A 397 -19.38 -1.97 23.05
N THR A 398 -18.32 -1.88 22.26
CA THR A 398 -18.22 -0.93 21.14
C THR A 398 -19.32 -1.18 20.12
N ALA A 399 -19.50 -2.42 19.67
CA ALA A 399 -20.49 -2.80 18.68
C ALA A 399 -21.91 -2.41 19.12
N ARG A 400 -22.26 -2.62 20.41
CA ARG A 400 -23.55 -2.22 20.98
C ARG A 400 -23.76 -0.71 20.88
N ARG A 401 -22.78 0.09 21.30
CA ARG A 401 -22.85 1.55 21.25
C ARG A 401 -22.97 2.08 19.82
N VAL A 402 -22.31 1.44 18.85
CA VAL A 402 -22.44 1.81 17.44
C VAL A 402 -23.83 1.46 16.91
N ARG A 403 -24.38 0.30 17.28
CA ARG A 403 -25.74 -0.14 16.86
C ARG A 403 -26.85 0.77 17.39
N GLU A 404 -26.61 1.54 18.45
CA GLU A 404 -27.52 2.59 18.91
C GLU A 404 -27.58 3.79 17.95
N LYS A 405 -26.60 3.94 17.06
CA LYS A 405 -26.45 5.09 16.14
C LYS A 405 -26.67 4.74 14.68
N THR A 406 -26.29 3.54 14.26
CA THR A 406 -26.42 3.10 12.88
C THR A 406 -26.69 1.59 12.78
N ARG A 407 -27.44 1.21 11.75
CA ARG A 407 -27.62 -0.20 11.34
C ARG A 407 -26.42 -0.74 10.55
N GLY A 408 -25.57 0.13 10.00
CA GLY A 408 -24.40 -0.23 9.21
C GLY A 408 -23.23 -0.73 10.05
N VAL A 409 -23.43 -1.75 10.90
CA VAL A 409 -22.34 -2.33 11.71
C VAL A 409 -21.95 -3.68 11.14
N HIS A 410 -20.68 -3.80 10.76
CA HIS A 410 -20.09 -5.04 10.25
C HIS A 410 -18.80 -5.36 11.01
N ASP A 411 -18.39 -6.62 10.95
CA ASP A 411 -17.14 -7.10 11.53
C ASP A 411 -16.35 -7.95 10.53
N ALA A 412 -15.03 -7.97 10.72
CA ALA A 412 -14.18 -9.01 10.15
C ALA A 412 -13.26 -9.53 11.25
N VAL A 413 -13.31 -10.84 11.46
CA VAL A 413 -12.67 -11.53 12.58
C VAL A 413 -11.65 -12.52 12.07
N HIS A 414 -10.46 -12.52 12.66
CA HIS A 414 -9.48 -13.57 12.48
C HIS A 414 -9.49 -14.52 13.69
N GLN A 415 -9.55 -15.83 13.43
CA GLN A 415 -9.59 -16.86 14.48
C GLN A 415 -8.25 -17.60 14.59
N LEU A 416 -7.70 -17.69 15.80
CA LEU A 416 -6.55 -18.52 16.13
C LEU A 416 -6.99 -19.98 16.28
N TYR A 417 -6.39 -20.87 15.50
CA TYR A 417 -6.42 -22.29 15.80
C TYR A 417 -5.36 -22.57 16.88
N PHE A 418 -5.79 -22.95 18.09
CA PHE A 418 -4.88 -23.33 19.18
C PHE A 418 -3.97 -24.50 18.75
N SER A 419 -2.70 -24.48 19.18
CA SER A 419 -1.60 -25.48 18.96
C SER A 419 -0.53 -25.18 17.88
N LEU A 420 -0.19 -23.92 17.64
CA LEU A 420 0.85 -23.56 16.65
C LEU A 420 2.16 -23.09 17.29
N SER A 421 3.29 -23.46 16.68
CA SER A 421 4.62 -22.95 17.07
C SER A 421 4.70 -21.43 16.86
N LEU A 422 5.61 -20.76 17.58
CA LEU A 422 5.80 -19.31 17.49
C LEU A 422 6.09 -18.82 16.05
N SER A 423 6.82 -19.59 15.25
CA SER A 423 7.11 -19.26 13.84
C SER A 423 5.88 -19.38 12.96
N LEU A 424 5.01 -20.38 13.18
CA LEU A 424 3.71 -20.47 12.51
C LEU A 424 2.79 -19.32 12.93
N CYS A 425 2.84 -18.91 14.20
CA CYS A 425 2.07 -17.79 14.73
C CYS A 425 2.43 -16.47 14.01
N LEU A 426 3.72 -16.18 13.79
CA LEU A 426 4.16 -15.00 13.02
C LEU A 426 3.65 -15.03 11.59
N SER A 427 3.80 -16.17 10.90
CA SER A 427 3.33 -16.34 9.53
C SER A 427 1.82 -16.13 9.42
N LEU A 428 1.05 -16.56 10.42
CA LEU A 428 -0.40 -16.35 10.45
C LEU A 428 -0.79 -14.88 10.61
N TYR A 429 -0.14 -14.14 11.51
CA TYR A 429 -0.42 -12.70 11.64
C TYR A 429 -0.15 -11.94 10.33
N GLN A 430 0.94 -12.27 9.64
CA GLN A 430 1.28 -11.66 8.34
C GLN A 430 0.20 -11.95 7.28
N GLN A 431 -0.32 -13.18 7.26
CA GLN A 431 -1.45 -13.56 6.40
C GLN A 431 -2.73 -12.79 6.76
N TRP A 432 -3.03 -12.61 8.05
CA TRP A 432 -4.20 -11.84 8.51
C TRP A 432 -4.12 -10.38 8.12
N GLU A 433 -2.94 -9.77 8.24
CA GLU A 433 -2.70 -8.40 7.81
C GLU A 433 -2.87 -8.26 6.30
N LEU A 434 -2.36 -9.20 5.49
CA LEU A 434 -2.60 -9.20 4.04
C LEU A 434 -4.09 -9.38 3.73
N SER A 435 -4.76 -10.35 4.37
CA SER A 435 -6.20 -10.61 4.19
C SER A 435 -7.01 -9.35 4.48
N THR A 436 -6.75 -8.70 5.60
CA THR A 436 -7.44 -7.47 5.98
C THR A 436 -7.17 -6.33 4.99
N LYS A 437 -5.92 -6.21 4.54
CA LYS A 437 -5.55 -5.23 3.51
C LYS A 437 -6.32 -5.47 2.20
N LEU A 438 -6.44 -6.72 1.75
CA LEU A 438 -7.19 -7.07 0.55
C LEU A 438 -8.68 -6.71 0.70
N VAL A 439 -9.29 -7.05 1.85
CA VAL A 439 -10.68 -6.68 2.17
C VAL A 439 -10.88 -5.17 2.14
N LEU A 440 -10.04 -4.42 2.85
CA LEU A 440 -10.16 -2.96 2.91
C LEU A 440 -9.88 -2.30 1.57
N ASN A 441 -8.93 -2.81 0.79
CA ASN A 441 -8.69 -2.36 -0.58
C ASN A 441 -9.93 -2.59 -1.46
N ALA A 442 -10.55 -3.77 -1.39
CA ALA A 442 -11.73 -4.10 -2.18
C ALA A 442 -12.95 -3.25 -1.79
N VAL A 443 -13.23 -3.13 -0.50
CA VAL A 443 -14.34 -2.33 0.05
C VAL A 443 -14.17 -0.86 -0.31
N SER A 444 -13.01 -0.27 0.01
CA SER A 444 -12.76 1.15 -0.29
C SER A 444 -12.79 1.45 -1.78
N THR A 445 -12.18 0.59 -2.61
CA THR A 445 -12.15 0.81 -4.06
C THR A 445 -13.54 0.67 -4.67
N GLY A 446 -14.27 -0.38 -4.30
CA GLY A 446 -15.62 -0.59 -4.81
C GLY A 446 -16.58 0.53 -4.41
N ALA A 447 -16.52 1.01 -3.17
CA ALA A 447 -17.34 2.14 -2.72
C ALA A 447 -17.08 3.41 -3.57
N HIS A 448 -15.83 3.69 -3.92
CA HIS A 448 -15.48 4.83 -4.78
C HIS A 448 -15.89 4.64 -6.24
N VAL A 449 -15.81 3.40 -6.74
CA VAL A 449 -16.36 3.06 -8.06
C VAL A 449 -17.85 3.34 -8.10
N LEU A 450 -18.61 2.88 -7.10
CA LEU A 450 -20.06 3.10 -7.01
C LEU A 450 -20.44 4.57 -6.79
N LYS A 451 -19.58 5.37 -6.15
CA LYS A 451 -19.72 6.84 -6.06
C LYS A 451 -19.41 7.57 -7.38
N GLY A 452 -19.07 6.87 -8.46
CA GLY A 452 -18.74 7.47 -9.75
C GLY A 452 -17.38 8.18 -9.81
N LYS A 453 -16.45 7.84 -8.90
CA LYS A 453 -15.10 8.46 -8.82
C LYS A 453 -14.09 7.83 -9.79
N VAL A 454 -14.50 6.76 -10.47
CA VAL A 454 -13.70 5.99 -11.43
C VAL A 454 -14.42 6.00 -12.77
N PHE A 455 -13.69 6.26 -13.85
CA PHE A 455 -14.17 6.13 -15.22
C PHE A 455 -13.42 5.00 -15.90
N ARG A 456 -14.14 4.00 -16.42
CA ARG A 456 -13.58 2.69 -16.80
C ARG A 456 -12.81 2.08 -15.63
N ASN A 457 -11.49 2.08 -15.70
CA ASN A 457 -10.58 1.76 -14.58
C ASN A 457 -9.54 2.85 -14.33
N TYR A 458 -9.82 4.09 -14.70
CA TYR A 458 -8.97 5.23 -14.38
C TYR A 458 -9.63 6.08 -13.31
N MET A 459 -8.83 6.49 -12.32
CA MET A 459 -9.27 7.43 -11.30
C MET A 459 -9.39 8.82 -11.94
N VAL A 460 -10.58 9.41 -11.92
CA VAL A 460 -10.87 10.71 -12.54
C VAL A 460 -11.03 11.85 -11.52
N ASP A 461 -11.38 11.51 -10.28
CA ASP A 461 -11.40 12.47 -9.18
C ASP A 461 -10.07 12.39 -8.39
N VAL A 462 -9.01 12.99 -8.94
CA VAL A 462 -7.66 12.93 -8.36
C VAL A 462 -7.17 14.33 -8.01
N GLN A 463 -6.88 14.55 -6.72
CA GLN A 463 -6.11 15.71 -6.30
C GLN A 463 -4.66 15.59 -6.76
N VAL A 464 -4.20 16.55 -7.57
CA VAL A 464 -2.85 16.55 -8.15
C VAL A 464 -1.83 17.05 -7.12
N THR A 465 -1.38 16.20 -6.21
CA THR A 465 -0.51 16.60 -5.09
C THR A 465 0.99 16.43 -5.36
N ASN A 466 1.39 15.81 -6.48
CA ASN A 466 2.79 15.57 -6.81
C ASN A 466 3.01 15.37 -8.33
N SER A 467 4.28 15.35 -8.75
CA SER A 467 4.66 15.22 -10.17
C SER A 467 4.16 13.94 -10.86
N LYS A 468 4.03 12.82 -10.12
CA LYS A 468 3.47 11.58 -10.67
C LYS A 468 1.99 11.74 -11.00
N LEU A 469 1.21 12.31 -10.07
CA LEU A 469 -0.22 12.57 -10.27
C LEU A 469 -0.46 13.63 -11.34
N TYR A 470 0.41 14.63 -11.45
CA TYR A 470 0.36 15.62 -12.53
C TYR A 470 0.54 14.96 -13.90
N GLY A 471 1.58 14.14 -14.06
CA GLY A 471 1.80 13.39 -15.29
C GLY A 471 0.61 12.48 -15.62
N ARG A 472 0.00 11.86 -14.61
CA ARG A 472 -1.21 11.05 -14.79
C ARG A 472 -2.40 11.87 -15.29
N ALA A 473 -2.70 13.00 -14.63
CA ALA A 473 -3.80 13.87 -15.03
C ALA A 473 -3.65 14.39 -16.46
N ALA A 474 -2.45 14.86 -16.82
CA ALA A 474 -2.14 15.30 -18.18
C ALA A 474 -2.37 14.20 -19.22
N ARG A 475 -1.97 12.95 -18.93
CA ARG A 475 -2.20 11.80 -19.80
C ARG A 475 -3.68 11.45 -19.93
N LEU A 476 -4.43 11.42 -18.83
CA LEU A 476 -5.87 11.14 -18.88
C LEU A 476 -6.60 12.17 -19.75
N LEU A 477 -6.23 13.45 -19.63
CA LEU A 477 -6.75 14.50 -20.51
C LEU A 477 -6.39 14.24 -21.98
N GLN A 478 -5.17 13.82 -22.29
CA GLN A 478 -4.76 13.48 -23.67
C GLN A 478 -5.53 12.28 -24.22
N THR A 479 -5.67 11.21 -23.43
CA THR A 479 -6.34 9.96 -23.82
C THR A 479 -7.82 10.17 -24.08
N PHE A 480 -8.51 10.96 -23.25
CA PHE A 480 -9.96 11.14 -23.32
C PHE A 480 -10.42 12.41 -24.03
N SER A 481 -9.51 13.33 -24.36
CA SER A 481 -9.84 14.45 -25.24
C SER A 481 -9.90 14.00 -26.70
N LEU A 482 -11.05 14.17 -27.35
CA LEU A 482 -11.20 13.94 -28.78
C LEU A 482 -10.19 14.78 -29.59
N LYS A 483 -9.55 14.17 -30.60
CA LYS A 483 -8.64 14.81 -31.58
C LYS A 483 -9.38 15.79 -32.52
N THR A 484 -10.14 16.74 -31.99
CA THR A 484 -10.70 17.84 -32.78
C THR A 484 -9.82 19.07 -32.67
N SER A 485 -9.32 19.54 -33.81
CA SER A 485 -8.43 20.70 -34.00
C SER A 485 -8.90 22.02 -33.36
N LYS A 486 -10.19 22.13 -33.00
CA LYS A 486 -10.79 23.34 -32.39
C LYS A 486 -10.63 23.48 -30.86
N LYS A 487 -10.07 22.49 -30.15
CA LYS A 487 -10.01 22.50 -28.66
C LYS A 487 -8.61 22.47 -28.04
N LYS A 488 -7.56 22.79 -28.79
CA LYS A 488 -6.21 23.00 -28.21
C LYS A 488 -6.22 24.08 -27.11
N ASN A 489 -7.01 25.13 -27.28
CA ASN A 489 -7.16 26.19 -26.27
C ASN A 489 -7.97 25.77 -25.04
N ALA A 490 -8.94 24.85 -25.16
CA ALA A 490 -9.67 24.31 -24.00
C ALA A 490 -8.84 23.30 -23.20
N GLN A 491 -7.98 22.52 -23.88
CA GLN A 491 -6.97 21.68 -23.24
C GLN A 491 -5.98 22.53 -22.44
N ILE A 492 -5.50 23.62 -23.04
CA ILE A 492 -4.67 24.62 -22.37
C ILE A 492 -5.44 25.27 -21.22
N TRP A 493 -6.71 25.63 -21.36
CA TRP A 493 -7.48 26.29 -20.29
C TRP A 493 -7.75 25.35 -19.10
N ILE A 494 -8.16 24.10 -19.32
CA ILE A 494 -8.30 23.10 -18.23
C ILE A 494 -6.94 22.80 -17.60
N PHE A 495 -5.89 22.66 -18.42
CA PHE A 495 -4.52 22.49 -17.95
C PHE A 495 -4.04 23.69 -17.14
N TYR A 496 -4.34 24.92 -17.56
CA TYR A 496 -4.02 26.16 -16.85
C TYR A 496 -4.89 26.36 -15.62
N SER A 497 -6.15 25.96 -15.59
CA SER A 497 -7.00 26.02 -14.39
C SER A 497 -6.54 25.02 -13.32
N VAL A 498 -6.09 23.84 -13.73
CA VAL A 498 -5.44 22.85 -12.85
C VAL A 498 -4.04 23.34 -12.42
N CYS A 499 -3.28 24.00 -13.31
CA CYS A 499 -1.97 24.57 -12.98
C CYS A 499 -2.05 25.88 -12.18
N SER A 500 -3.11 26.68 -12.29
CA SER A 500 -3.27 27.97 -11.60
C SER A 500 -3.69 27.79 -10.15
N LEU A 501 -4.28 26.65 -9.81
CA LEU A 501 -4.57 26.23 -8.43
C LEU A 501 -3.33 25.67 -7.71
N ILE A 502 -2.27 25.35 -8.43
CA ILE A 502 -1.02 24.82 -7.90
C ILE A 502 0.11 25.68 -8.46
N LYS A 503 0.36 26.86 -7.89
CA LYS A 503 1.66 27.49 -8.15
C LYS A 503 2.72 26.50 -7.70
N TRP A 504 3.66 26.17 -8.57
CA TRP A 504 4.76 25.24 -8.28
C TRP A 504 5.56 25.66 -7.04
N THR A 505 5.59 26.98 -6.76
CA THR A 505 6.11 27.57 -5.53
C THR A 505 5.35 27.13 -4.29
N ASP A 506 4.03 26.90 -4.35
CA ASP A 506 3.20 26.62 -3.19
C ASP A 506 3.32 25.15 -2.74
N VAL A 507 3.61 24.21 -3.64
CA VAL A 507 3.90 22.80 -3.27
C VAL A 507 5.32 22.66 -2.71
N GLN A 508 6.29 23.38 -3.27
CA GLN A 508 7.64 23.46 -2.70
C GLN A 508 7.61 24.17 -1.34
N ASN A 509 6.88 25.29 -1.23
CA ASN A 509 6.73 26.04 0.01
C ASN A 509 5.88 25.31 1.04
N ALA A 510 4.90 24.47 0.67
CA ALA A 510 4.17 23.64 1.63
C ALA A 510 5.06 22.53 2.22
N MET A 511 5.87 21.85 1.37
CA MET A 511 6.84 20.88 1.86
C MET A 511 7.95 21.53 2.69
N LEU A 512 8.41 22.73 2.33
CA LEU A 512 9.44 23.48 3.04
C LEU A 512 8.91 24.15 4.32
N SER A 513 7.69 24.69 4.31
CA SER A 513 7.03 25.31 5.47
C SER A 513 6.66 24.27 6.52
N PHE A 514 6.16 23.09 6.11
CA PHE A 514 5.94 21.97 7.02
C PHE A 514 7.27 21.49 7.65
N HIS A 515 8.36 21.53 6.87
CA HIS A 515 9.71 21.22 7.34
C HIS A 515 10.28 22.27 8.31
N LEU A 516 10.02 23.56 8.09
CA LEU A 516 10.40 24.66 9.02
C LEU A 516 9.59 24.62 10.32
N LEU A 517 8.31 24.26 10.26
CA LEU A 517 7.43 24.14 11.44
C LEU A 517 7.90 23.03 12.40
N ILE A 518 8.39 21.91 11.85
CA ILE A 518 8.97 20.81 12.64
C ILE A 518 10.38 21.15 13.13
N LYS A 519 11.20 21.84 12.32
CA LYS A 519 12.58 22.20 12.69
C LYS A 519 12.64 23.27 13.79
N ASN A 520 11.72 24.23 13.80
CA ASN A 520 11.67 25.27 14.83
C ASN A 520 11.17 24.77 16.19
N ARG A 521 10.45 23.64 16.27
CA ARG A 521 10.08 23.01 17.54
C ARG A 521 11.17 22.15 18.18
N LYS A 522 12.27 21.85 17.47
CA LYS A 522 13.45 21.19 18.05
C LYS A 522 14.50 22.17 18.60
N LYS A 523 14.20 23.48 18.58
CA LYS A 523 15.07 24.55 19.08
C LYS A 523 14.40 25.45 20.13
N LEU A 524 13.25 25.05 20.67
CA LEU A 524 12.59 25.70 21.81
C LEU A 524 12.51 24.74 22.98
#